data_AF-A0A6B3N6F3-F1
#
_entry.id   AF-A0A6B3N6F3-F1
#
_cell.length_a   1.000
_cell.length_b   1.000
_cell.length_c   1.000
_cell.angle_alpha   90.00
_cell.angle_beta   90.00
_cell.angle_gamma   90.00
#
_symmetry.space_group_name_H-M   'P 1'
#
loop_
_entity.id
_entity.type
_entity.pdbx_description
1 polymer ?
#
loop_
_entity_poly.entity_id
_entity_poly.type
_entity_poly.pdbx_seq_one_letter_code
_entity_poly.pdbx_strand_id
1 'polypeptide(L)'
;RLRVPRPEHQQADWKTQEEWKKKLAAEVLRVQQEYPDATVEKKAEDEHRIGAATLTRRIWIEAGVPPIGKVNWKREWLWLYGASPTPNGRN
;
A
#
# COMPACT_ATOMS: atom_id res chain seq x y z
N ARG A 1 -5.94 19.72 -10.83
CA ARG A 1 -4.78 19.06 -10.19
C ARG A 1 -4.27 18.02 -11.20
N LEU A 2 -3.05 18.16 -11.73
CA LEU A 2 -2.48 17.17 -12.65
C LEU A 2 -2.42 15.81 -11.93
N ARG A 3 -2.97 14.76 -12.55
CA ARG A 3 -2.82 13.38 -12.07
C ARG A 3 -1.42 12.92 -12.47
N VAL A 4 -0.45 13.13 -11.58
CA VAL A 4 0.88 12.56 -11.75
C VAL A 4 0.80 11.10 -11.29
N PRO A 5 1.15 10.11 -12.13
CA PRO A 5 1.24 8.72 -11.71
C PRO A 5 2.16 8.61 -10.50
N ARG A 6 1.83 7.74 -9.55
CA ARG A 6 2.74 7.43 -8.44
C ARG A 6 4.05 6.94 -9.07
N PRO A 7 5.22 7.51 -8.71
CA PRO A 7 6.49 7.00 -9.18
C PRO A 7 6.61 5.51 -8.87
N GLU A 8 7.10 4.76 -9.84
CA GLU A 8 7.38 3.34 -9.66
C GLU A 8 8.49 3.14 -8.63
N HIS A 9 8.37 2.09 -7.83
CA HIS A 9 9.39 1.77 -6.83
C HIS A 9 10.69 1.36 -7.54
N GLN A 10 11.85 1.81 -7.06
CA GLN A 10 13.14 1.54 -7.73
C GLN A 10 13.47 0.05 -7.89
N GLN A 11 12.89 -0.79 -7.03
CA GLN A 11 13.06 -2.25 -7.06
C GLN A 11 11.90 -2.99 -7.73
N ALA A 12 10.92 -2.28 -8.29
CA ALA A 12 9.85 -2.91 -9.03
C ALA A 12 10.41 -3.44 -10.36
N ASP A 13 10.48 -4.76 -10.50
CA ASP A 13 10.76 -5.42 -11.77
C ASP A 13 9.48 -6.05 -12.33
N TRP A 14 9.09 -5.60 -13.51
CA TRP A 14 7.85 -6.04 -14.14
C TRP A 14 7.87 -7.53 -14.50
N LYS A 15 9.05 -8.09 -14.85
CA LYS A 15 9.15 -9.53 -15.18
C LYS A 15 8.88 -10.38 -13.94
N THR A 16 9.55 -10.06 -12.84
CA THR A 16 9.34 -10.70 -11.54
C THR A 16 7.87 -10.61 -11.10
N GLN A 17 7.22 -9.46 -11.32
CA GLN A 17 5.79 -9.30 -11.02
C GLN A 17 4.91 -10.23 -11.88
N GLU A 18 5.17 -10.32 -13.19
CA GLU A 18 4.42 -11.20 -14.09
C GLU A 18 4.61 -12.69 -13.77
N GLU A 19 5.83 -13.09 -13.44
CA GLU A 19 6.13 -14.46 -12.99
C GLU A 19 5.39 -14.80 -11.68
N TRP A 20 5.39 -13.87 -10.72
CA TRP A 20 4.65 -14.03 -9.48
C TRP A 20 3.14 -14.14 -9.71
N LYS A 21 2.55 -13.31 -10.59
CA LYS A 21 1.12 -13.39 -10.93
C LYS A 21 0.75 -14.74 -11.52
N LYS A 22 1.58 -15.29 -12.41
CA LYS A 22 1.39 -16.63 -12.99
C LYS A 22 1.43 -17.72 -11.92
N LYS A 23 2.40 -17.64 -11.01
CA LYS A 23 2.52 -18.57 -9.88
C LYS A 23 1.28 -18.53 -8.98
N LEU A 24 0.79 -17.33 -8.64
CA LEU A 24 -0.42 -17.16 -7.84
C LEU A 24 -1.65 -17.80 -8.51
N ALA A 25 -1.80 -17.60 -9.83
CA ALA A 25 -2.91 -18.20 -10.58
C ALA A 25 -2.86 -19.73 -10.57
N ALA A 26 -1.68 -20.33 -10.74
CA ALA A 26 -1.49 -21.77 -10.66
C ALA A 26 -1.87 -22.32 -9.28
N GLU A 27 -1.54 -21.57 -8.22
CA GLU A 27 -1.80 -22.01 -6.86
C GLU A 27 -3.27 -21.93 -6.45
N VAL A 28 -3.98 -20.92 -6.93
CA VAL A 28 -5.44 -20.84 -6.77
C VAL A 28 -6.12 -22.00 -7.47
N LEU A 29 -5.67 -22.37 -8.67
CA LEU A 29 -6.19 -23.54 -9.39
C LEU A 29 -5.93 -24.83 -8.62
N ARG A 30 -4.71 -25.01 -8.09
CA ARG A 30 -4.33 -26.18 -7.28
C ARG A 30 -5.25 -26.33 -6.08
N VAL A 31 -5.49 -25.24 -5.32
CA VAL A 31 -6.38 -25.26 -4.15
C VAL A 31 -7.82 -25.55 -4.55
N GLN A 32 -8.31 -24.99 -5.65
CA GLN A 32 -9.67 -25.27 -6.14
C GLN A 32 -9.86 -26.73 -6.56
N GLN A 33 -8.81 -27.37 -7.12
CA GLN A 33 -8.82 -28.79 -7.45
C GLN A 33 -8.77 -29.69 -6.21
N GLU A 34 -8.02 -29.28 -5.18
CA GLU A 34 -7.89 -30.00 -3.91
C GLU A 34 -9.19 -29.94 -3.09
N TYR A 35 -9.91 -28.80 -3.16
CA TYR A 35 -11.15 -28.56 -2.42
C TYR A 35 -12.28 -28.12 -3.38
N PRO A 36 -12.84 -29.06 -4.18
CA PRO A 36 -13.81 -28.73 -5.23
C PRO A 36 -15.12 -28.12 -4.70
N ASP A 37 -15.53 -28.49 -3.49
CA ASP A 37 -16.76 -27.99 -2.86
C ASP A 37 -16.54 -26.70 -2.05
N ALA A 38 -15.29 -26.25 -1.92
CA ALA A 38 -14.96 -25.03 -1.18
C ALA A 38 -14.95 -23.81 -2.09
N THR A 39 -15.37 -22.66 -1.53
CA THR A 39 -15.20 -21.36 -2.19
C THR A 39 -13.79 -20.85 -1.93
N VAL A 40 -12.99 -20.69 -3.00
CA VAL A 40 -11.63 -20.15 -2.90
C VAL A 40 -11.65 -18.63 -3.15
N GLU A 41 -11.24 -17.86 -2.14
CA GLU A 41 -11.14 -16.40 -2.21
C GLU A 41 -9.69 -15.92 -2.20
N LYS A 42 -9.40 -14.93 -3.05
CA LYS A 42 -8.09 -14.24 -3.05
C LYS A 42 -8.21 -12.93 -2.27
N LYS A 43 -7.38 -12.78 -1.24
CA LYS A 43 -7.27 -11.53 -0.47
C LYS A 43 -5.88 -10.93 -0.67
N ALA A 44 -5.84 -9.60 -0.73
CA ALA A 44 -4.60 -8.84 -0.64
C ALA A 44 -4.55 -8.25 0.77
N GLU A 45 -3.42 -8.43 1.43
CA GLU A 45 -3.19 -7.96 2.79
C GLU A 45 -2.03 -6.97 2.78
N ASP A 46 -2.12 -5.97 3.64
CA ASP A 46 -1.03 -5.01 3.85
C ASP A 46 -1.01 -4.53 5.29
N GLU A 47 0.16 -4.05 5.70
CA GLU A 47 0.41 -3.49 7.02
C GLU A 47 0.78 -2.01 6.88
N HIS A 48 0.07 -1.15 7.60
CA HIS A 48 0.36 0.27 7.57
C HIS A 48 0.51 0.83 8.98
N ARG A 49 1.59 1.59 9.20
CA ARG A 49 1.78 2.35 10.43
C ARG A 49 1.08 3.68 10.32
N ILE A 50 0.04 3.87 11.12
CA ILE A 50 -0.67 5.14 11.26
C ILE A 50 -0.15 5.82 12.52
N GLY A 51 0.50 6.96 12.37
CA GLY A 51 0.93 7.76 13.52
C GLY A 51 0.79 9.24 13.23
N ALA A 52 0.89 10.04 14.29
CA ALA A 52 0.93 11.49 14.18
C ALA A 52 2.29 11.94 13.62
N ALA A 53 2.50 11.76 12.31
CA ALA A 53 3.47 12.57 11.61
C ALA A 53 3.04 14.04 11.81
N THR A 54 3.98 14.90 12.23
CA THR A 54 3.69 16.33 12.38
C THR A 54 3.09 16.80 11.05
N LEU A 55 1.84 17.28 11.06
CA LEU A 55 1.23 17.86 9.87
C LEU A 55 2.05 19.09 9.50
N THR A 56 2.95 18.96 8.53
CA THR A 56 3.73 20.08 8.00
C THR A 56 2.75 21.02 7.28
N ARG A 57 2.40 22.13 7.94
CA ARG A 57 1.57 23.18 7.34
C ARG A 57 2.47 24.24 6.71
N ARG A 58 1.96 24.90 5.67
CA ARG A 58 2.59 26.13 5.15
C ARG A 58 2.43 27.22 6.21
N ILE A 59 3.51 27.92 6.49
CA ILE A 59 3.54 29.11 7.33
C ILE A 59 4.10 30.27 6.51
N TRP A 60 3.49 31.45 6.65
CA TRP A 60 4.01 32.68 6.08
C TRP A 60 5.01 33.28 7.06
N ILE A 61 6.18 33.66 6.55
CA ILE A 61 7.27 34.27 7.31
C ILE A 61 7.84 35.43 6.51
N GLU A 62 8.46 36.38 7.19
CA GLU A 62 9.17 37.48 6.55
C GLU A 62 10.40 36.97 5.78
N ALA A 63 10.73 37.63 4.66
CA ALA A 63 11.88 37.27 3.84
C ALA A 63 13.19 37.42 4.64
N GLY A 64 14.01 36.37 4.67
CA GLY A 64 15.27 36.35 5.42
C GLY A 64 15.14 35.86 6.86
N VAL A 65 13.92 35.64 7.37
CA VAL A 65 13.70 35.06 8.70
C VAL A 65 13.53 33.54 8.59
N PRO A 66 14.30 32.73 9.34
CA PRO A 66 14.13 31.28 9.33
C PRO A 66 12.82 30.88 10.03
N PRO A 67 12.02 29.97 9.45
CA PRO A 67 10.79 29.49 10.08
C PRO A 67 11.09 28.60 11.30
N ILE A 68 10.38 28.82 12.41
CA ILE A 68 10.43 27.94 13.59
C ILE A 68 9.18 27.04 13.60
N GLY A 69 9.37 25.77 13.26
CA GLY A 69 8.34 24.74 13.39
C GLY A 69 8.44 24.03 14.74
N LYS A 70 7.36 24.03 15.53
CA LYS A 70 7.27 23.15 16.70
C LYS A 70 7.03 21.72 16.22
N VAL A 71 8.08 20.90 16.19
CA VAL A 71 7.96 19.47 15.90
C VAL A 71 7.49 18.76 17.16
N ASN A 72 6.33 18.11 17.09
CA ASN A 72 5.85 17.27 18.18
C ASN A 72 6.07 15.80 17.80
N TRP A 73 7.19 15.24 18.23
CA TRP A 73 7.49 13.82 18.05
C TRP A 73 6.67 12.97 19.01
N LYS A 74 5.35 12.90 18.82
CA LYS A 74 4.55 11.85 19.45
C LYS A 74 4.84 10.56 18.72
N ARG A 75 5.68 9.70 19.31
CA ARG A 75 5.98 8.34 18.81
C ARG A 75 4.83 7.37 19.06
N GLU A 76 3.60 7.86 18.97
CA GLU A 76 2.39 7.07 19.07
C GLU A 76 2.07 6.57 17.66
N TRP A 77 2.19 5.25 17.49
CA TRP A 77 1.93 4.56 16.24
C TRP A 77 0.89 3.49 16.50
N LEU A 78 -0.15 3.48 15.66
CA LEU A 78 -1.08 2.40 15.54
C LEU A 78 -0.67 1.53 14.36
N TRP A 79 -0.68 0.22 14.56
CA TRP A 79 -0.57 -0.73 13.47
C TRP A 79 -1.96 -0.98 12.89
N LEU A 80 -2.12 -0.69 11.60
CA LEU A 80 -3.28 -1.09 10.82
C LEU A 80 -2.92 -2.34 10.03
N TYR A 81 -3.67 -3.40 10.28
CA TYR A 81 -3.67 -4.61 9.47
C TYR A 81 -4.96 -4.61 8.65
N GLY A 82 -4.84 -4.74 7.34
CA GLY A 82 -5.98 -4.72 6.44
C GLY A 82 -5.90 -5.84 5.44
N ALA A 83 -7.02 -6.55 5.25
CA ALA A 83 -7.20 -7.51 4.18
C ALA A 83 -8.40 -7.06 3.32
N SER A 84 -8.22 -7.02 2.01
CA SER A 84 -9.29 -6.74 1.06
C SER A 84 -9.45 -7.92 0.12
N PRO A 85 -10.68 -8.31 -0.25
CA PRO A 85 -10.86 -9.18 -1.40
C PRO A 85 -10.22 -8.50 -2.61
N THR A 86 -9.42 -9.26 -3.35
CA THR A 86 -8.97 -8.79 -4.67
C THR A 86 -10.17 -8.88 -5.61
N PRO A 87 -10.47 -7.82 -6.40
CA PRO A 87 -11.49 -7.93 -7.43
C PRO A 87 -11.15 -9.13 -8.32
N ASN A 88 -12.06 -10.10 -8.37
CA ASN A 88 -12.00 -11.13 -9.40
C ASN A 88 -12.23 -10.41 -10.72
N GLY A 89 -11.15 -10.11 -11.45
CA GLY A 89 -11.09 -9.26 -12.66
C GLY A 89 -12.30 -9.36 -13.59
N ARG A 90 -13.37 -8.66 -13.23
CA ARG A 90 -14.61 -8.37 -13.95
C ARG A 90 -14.85 -6.90 -13.61
N ASN A 91 -14.78 -5.92 -14.51
CA ASN A 91 -14.90 -5.91 -15.97
C ASN A 91 -13.81 -5.05 -16.60
#